data_AF-A0A842TLB9-F1
#
_entry.id   AF-A0A842TLB9-F1
#
_cell.length_a   1.000
_cell.length_b   1.000
_cell.length_c   1.000
_cell.angle_alpha   90.00
_cell.angle_beta   90.00
_cell.angle_gamma   90.00
#
_symmetry.space_group_name_H-M   'P 1'
#
loop_
_entity.id
_entity.type
_entity.pdbx_description
1 polymer ?
#
loop_
_entity_poly.entity_id
_entity_poly.type
_entity_poly.pdbx_seq_one_letter_code
_entity_poly.pdbx_strand_id
1 'polypeptide(L)'
;MDSWYVSDKFVTVLQALGINYVLQLKKGRKIRLFDTWKNLETYFETYKKEHYFTYKKENRKLYCKEAILDVSKIGRRKVFRFKEENVEGYRYFITNDLKLTAKTAYAYIKKRWKVETMHRELK
;
A
#
# COMPACT_ATOMS: atom_id res chain seq x y z
N MET A 1 -11.23 -1.92 3.61
CA MET A 1 -11.17 -0.78 2.67
C MET A 1 -10.61 -1.20 1.32
N ASP A 2 -11.45 -1.90 0.57
CA ASP A 2 -11.15 -2.45 -0.76
C ASP A 2 -10.55 -1.39 -1.69
N SER A 3 -9.83 -1.78 -2.75
CA SER A 3 -9.25 -0.85 -3.74
C SER A 3 -10.28 0.13 -4.33
N TRP A 4 -11.57 -0.18 -4.21
CA TRP A 4 -12.69 0.66 -4.64
C TRP A 4 -12.98 1.86 -3.72
N TYR A 5 -12.52 1.85 -2.46
CA TYR A 5 -12.76 2.95 -1.52
C TYR A 5 -11.69 4.04 -1.54
N VAL A 6 -10.59 3.87 -2.29
CA VAL A 6 -9.57 4.92 -2.47
C VAL A 6 -10.03 5.94 -3.51
N SER A 7 -11.18 6.54 -3.24
CA SER A 7 -11.63 7.78 -3.87
C SER A 7 -10.98 8.96 -3.16
N ASP A 8 -10.76 10.04 -3.90
CA ASP A 8 -10.25 11.32 -3.39
C ASP A 8 -11.05 11.79 -2.17
N LYS A 9 -12.39 11.80 -2.27
CA LYS A 9 -13.31 12.16 -1.19
C LYS A 9 -13.10 11.36 0.10
N PHE A 10 -12.93 10.04 -0.02
CA PHE A 10 -12.76 9.18 1.16
C PHE A 10 -11.42 9.44 1.85
N VAL A 11 -10.35 9.65 1.08
CA VAL A 11 -9.06 10.05 1.63
C VAL A 11 -9.15 11.40 2.34
N THR A 12 -9.84 12.37 1.73
CA THR A 12 -10.03 13.71 2.33
C THR A 12 -10.78 13.62 3.66
N VAL A 13 -11.82 12.79 3.77
CA VAL A 13 -12.53 12.56 5.04
C VAL A 13 -11.61 11.94 6.10
N LEU A 14 -10.85 10.90 5.75
CA LEU A 14 -9.89 10.29 6.69
C LEU A 14 -8.83 11.28 7.16
N GLN A 15 -8.36 12.15 6.26
CA GLN A 15 -7.43 13.22 6.63
C GLN A 15 -8.07 14.24 7.57
N ALA A 16 -9.29 14.68 7.29
CA ALA A 16 -10.01 15.63 8.14
C ALA A 16 -10.23 15.09 9.56
N LEU A 17 -10.42 13.77 9.69
CA LEU A 17 -10.57 13.09 10.97
C LEU A 17 -9.24 12.80 11.68
N GLY A 18 -8.09 13.06 11.05
CA GLY A 18 -6.77 12.79 11.64
C GLY A 18 -6.47 11.30 11.85
N ILE A 19 -7.17 10.40 11.17
CA ILE A 19 -7.07 8.95 11.38
C ILE A 19 -5.93 8.37 10.53
N ASN A 20 -5.06 7.57 11.14
CA ASN A 20 -4.05 6.82 10.42
C ASN A 20 -4.66 5.65 9.64
N TYR A 21 -4.28 5.50 8.38
CA TYR A 21 -4.84 4.48 7.50
C TYR A 21 -3.78 3.76 6.68
N VAL A 22 -4.10 2.53 6.26
CA VAL A 22 -3.38 1.80 5.20
C VAL A 22 -4.41 1.37 4.16
N LEU A 23 -4.28 1.91 2.95
CA LEU A 23 -5.23 1.69 1.87
C LEU A 23 -4.55 1.03 0.68
N GLN A 24 -5.27 0.12 0.01
CA GLN A 24 -4.77 -0.52 -1.20
C GLN A 24 -4.93 0.41 -2.40
N LEU A 25 -3.84 0.64 -3.12
CA LEU A 25 -3.82 1.49 -4.30
C LEU A 25 -4.07 0.64 -5.56
N LYS A 26 -4.97 1.12 -6.44
CA LYS A 26 -5.18 0.52 -7.76
C LYS A 26 -3.92 0.66 -8.63
N LYS A 27 -3.68 -0.32 -9.51
CA LYS A 27 -2.59 -0.27 -10.51
C LYS A 27 -2.72 0.96 -11.41
N GLY A 28 -1.60 1.40 -11.99
CA GLY A 28 -1.57 2.52 -12.96
C GLY A 28 -1.66 3.92 -12.35
N ARG A 29 -1.54 4.06 -11.02
CA ARG A 29 -1.49 5.39 -10.39
C ARG A 29 -0.22 6.14 -10.77
N LYS A 30 -0.36 7.46 -10.91
CA LYS A 30 0.74 8.37 -11.20
C LYS A 30 1.27 9.02 -9.92
N ILE A 31 2.56 9.29 -9.92
CA ILE A 31 3.28 10.03 -8.89
C ILE A 31 3.99 11.24 -9.50
N ARG A 32 4.17 12.29 -8.70
CA ARG A 32 4.93 13.47 -9.12
C ARG A 32 6.41 13.27 -8.81
N LEU A 33 7.25 13.40 -9.83
CA LEU A 33 8.72 13.32 -9.75
C LEU A 33 9.31 14.45 -10.58
N PHE A 34 10.08 15.34 -9.95
CA PHE A 34 10.73 16.48 -10.62
C PHE A 34 9.74 17.25 -11.51
N ASP A 35 8.59 17.60 -10.94
CA ASP A 35 7.48 18.29 -11.62
C ASP A 35 6.72 17.49 -12.70
N THR A 36 7.15 16.28 -13.03
CA THR A 36 6.50 15.41 -14.03
C THR A 36 5.67 14.29 -13.39
N TRP A 37 4.54 13.94 -14.02
CA TRP A 37 3.73 12.79 -13.60
C TRP A 37 4.25 11.50 -14.24
N LYS A 38 4.77 10.58 -13.43
CA LYS A 38 5.27 9.27 -13.86
C LYS A 38 4.45 8.12 -13.29
N ASN A 39 4.51 6.96 -13.93
CA ASN A 39 3.85 5.75 -13.43
C ASN A 39 4.57 5.25 -12.16
N LEU A 40 3.79 4.93 -11.12
CA LEU A 40 4.30 4.40 -9.86
C LEU A 40 5.11 3.10 -10.04
N GLU A 41 4.67 2.26 -10.97
CA GLU A 41 5.28 0.97 -11.27
C GLU A 41 6.69 1.14 -11.83
N THR A 42 6.80 1.91 -12.90
CA THR A 42 8.08 2.29 -13.51
C THR A 42 9.02 2.90 -12.47
N TYR A 43 8.53 3.76 -11.58
CA TYR A 43 9.37 4.33 -10.53
C TYR A 43 9.96 3.27 -9.60
N PHE A 44 9.14 2.35 -9.11
CA PHE A 44 9.60 1.30 -8.20
C PHE A 44 10.53 0.30 -8.88
N GLU A 45 10.39 0.09 -10.19
CA GLU A 45 11.29 -0.75 -10.97
C GLU A 45 12.64 -0.08 -11.20
N THR A 46 12.66 1.20 -11.55
CA THR A 46 13.88 1.94 -11.87
C THR A 46 14.69 2.37 -10.62
N TYR A 47 14.03 2.89 -9.58
CA TYR A 47 14.72 3.67 -8.55
C TYR A 47 14.80 3.00 -7.18
N LYS A 48 14.13 1.86 -6.97
CA LYS A 48 14.04 1.23 -5.65
C LYS A 48 14.47 -0.23 -5.69
N LYS A 49 15.49 -0.54 -4.89
CA LYS A 49 15.91 -1.91 -4.61
C LYS A 49 14.86 -2.60 -3.76
N GLU A 50 14.59 -3.85 -4.12
CA GLU A 50 13.73 -4.73 -3.33
C GLU A 50 14.50 -5.22 -2.10
N HIS A 51 13.80 -5.28 -0.98
CA HIS A 51 14.26 -5.99 0.21
C HIS A 51 13.16 -6.95 0.67
N TYR A 52 13.51 -7.95 1.45
CA TYR A 52 12.53 -8.91 1.95
C TYR A 52 12.58 -9.02 3.48
N PHE A 53 11.47 -9.46 4.05
CA PHE A 53 11.41 -9.90 5.44
C PHE A 53 10.49 -11.11 5.57
N THR A 54 10.77 -11.96 6.57
CA THR A 54 9.91 -13.10 6.87
C THR A 54 8.77 -12.66 7.76
N TYR A 55 7.54 -12.92 7.35
CA TYR A 55 6.38 -12.70 8.20
C TYR A 55 6.20 -13.90 9.14
N LYS A 56 6.62 -13.73 10.41
CA LYS A 56 6.73 -14.82 11.41
C LYS A 56 5.48 -15.70 11.55
N LYS A 57 4.28 -15.15 11.35
CA LYS A 57 3.02 -15.91 11.51
C LYS A 57 2.77 -16.94 10.40
N GLU A 58 3.32 -16.74 9.21
CA GLU A 58 3.10 -17.64 8.05
C GLU A 58 4.42 -18.25 7.54
N ASN A 59 5.56 -17.92 8.15
CA ASN A 59 6.90 -18.33 7.73
C ASN A 59 7.18 -18.11 6.23
N ARG A 60 6.55 -17.10 5.63
CA ARG A 60 6.69 -16.75 4.20
C ARG A 60 7.55 -15.52 4.04
N LYS A 61 8.37 -15.51 2.97
CA LYS A 61 9.08 -14.31 2.56
C LYS A 61 8.11 -13.30 1.95
N LEU A 62 8.24 -12.06 2.38
CA LEU A 62 7.55 -10.93 1.78
C LEU A 62 8.57 -9.99 1.18
N TYR A 63 8.46 -9.75 -0.12
CA TYR A 63 9.25 -8.79 -0.86
C TYR A 63 8.59 -7.42 -0.79
N CYS A 64 9.37 -6.39 -0.49
CA CYS A 64 8.91 -5.04 -0.23
C CYS A 64 9.78 -4.00 -0.94
N LYS A 65 9.11 -2.96 -1.45
CA LYS A 65 9.74 -1.67 -1.76
C LYS A 65 8.93 -0.57 -1.09
N GLU A 66 9.60 0.46 -0.58
CA GLU A 66 8.92 1.61 0.03
C GLU A 66 9.53 2.94 -0.39
N ALA A 67 8.69 3.97 -0.44
CA ALA A 67 9.09 5.34 -0.75
C ALA A 67 8.05 6.33 -0.21
N ILE A 68 8.48 7.55 0.10
CA ILE A 68 7.58 8.68 0.34
C ILE A 68 7.43 9.43 -0.98
N LEU A 69 6.21 9.48 -1.51
CA LEU A 69 5.90 9.98 -2.85
C LEU A 69 4.67 10.87 -2.83
N ASP A 70 4.62 11.83 -3.75
CA ASP A 70 3.40 12.59 -4.02
C ASP A 70 2.53 11.82 -5.02
N VAL A 71 1.40 11.29 -4.54
CA VAL A 71 0.51 10.44 -5.32
C VAL A 71 -0.64 11.27 -5.87
N SER A 72 -0.95 11.10 -7.16
CA SER A 72 -1.98 11.88 -7.85
C SER A 72 -3.34 11.81 -7.13
N LYS A 73 -3.92 12.99 -6.85
CA LYS A 73 -5.20 13.21 -6.13
C LYS A 73 -5.21 12.77 -4.66
N ILE A 74 -4.04 12.47 -4.08
CA ILE A 74 -3.92 11.99 -2.70
C ILE A 74 -2.87 12.81 -1.95
N GLY A 75 -1.88 13.32 -2.68
CA GLY A 75 -0.76 14.10 -2.17
C GLY A 75 0.33 13.20 -1.59
N ARG A 76 1.18 13.81 -0.75
CA ARG A 76 2.35 13.17 -0.16
C ARG A 76 1.97 12.02 0.77
N ARG A 77 2.35 10.80 0.42
CA ARG A 77 2.09 9.57 1.18
C ARG A 77 3.30 8.67 1.20
N LYS A 78 3.34 7.79 2.21
CA LYS A 78 4.25 6.66 2.18
C LYS A 78 3.59 5.54 1.40
N VAL A 79 4.31 5.02 0.42
CA VAL A 79 3.85 4.00 -0.52
C VAL A 79 4.66 2.73 -0.31
N PHE A 80 3.97 1.61 -0.23
CA PHE A 80 4.55 0.27 -0.14
C PHE A 80 4.16 -0.53 -1.38
N ARG A 81 5.10 -1.27 -1.94
CA ARG A 81 4.87 -2.35 -2.91
C ARG A 81 5.16 -3.65 -2.21
N PHE A 82 4.17 -4.54 -2.11
CA PHE A 82 4.34 -5.87 -1.52
C PHE A 82 4.15 -6.96 -2.57
N LYS A 83 4.97 -8.01 -2.46
CA LYS A 83 4.84 -9.27 -3.19
C LYS A 83 5.09 -10.43 -2.22
N GLU A 84 4.12 -11.33 -2.11
CA GLU A 84 4.23 -12.55 -1.31
C GLU A 84 5.01 -13.63 -2.09
N GLU A 85 5.78 -14.44 -1.38
CA GLU A 85 6.41 -15.64 -1.94
C GLU A 85 5.34 -16.58 -2.51
N ASN A 86 5.55 -17.07 -3.73
CA ASN A 86 4.63 -17.92 -4.50
C ASN A 86 3.28 -17.27 -4.88
N VAL A 87 3.14 -15.95 -4.77
CA VAL A 87 1.97 -15.23 -5.28
C VAL A 87 2.37 -14.40 -6.49
N GLU A 88 1.64 -14.57 -7.59
CA GLU A 88 1.86 -13.78 -8.79
C GLU A 88 1.37 -12.34 -8.63
N GLY A 89 2.19 -11.42 -9.11
CA GLY A 89 1.93 -10.00 -9.05
C GLY A 89 2.31 -9.33 -7.73
N TYR A 90 2.12 -8.01 -7.71
CA TYR A 90 2.40 -7.16 -6.56
C TYR A 90 1.19 -6.27 -6.30
N ARG A 91 1.09 -5.79 -5.07
CA ARG A 91 0.05 -4.88 -4.63
C ARG A 91 0.70 -3.62 -4.07
N TYR A 92 0.09 -2.48 -4.38
CA TYR A 92 0.50 -1.19 -3.84
C TYR A 92 -0.39 -0.79 -2.69
N PHE A 93 0.19 -0.20 -1.66
CA PHE A 93 -0.51 0.34 -0.52
C PHE A 93 0.02 1.72 -0.17
N ILE A 94 -0.84 2.55 0.39
CA ILE A 94 -0.48 3.89 0.84
C ILE A 94 -0.89 4.10 2.29
N THR A 95 -0.15 4.96 2.99
CA THR A 95 -0.48 5.43 4.32
C THR A 95 -0.15 6.91 4.47
N ASN A 96 -0.93 7.58 5.33
CA ASN A 96 -0.64 8.93 5.81
C ASN A 96 0.42 8.95 6.94
N ASP A 97 0.71 7.83 7.60
CA ASP A 97 1.79 7.74 8.58
C ASP A 97 3.14 7.49 7.89
N LEU A 98 3.91 8.57 7.68
CA LEU A 98 5.20 8.50 6.98
C LEU A 98 6.28 7.72 7.75
N LYS A 99 6.08 7.48 9.05
CA LYS A 99 6.99 6.71 9.90
C LYS A 99 6.64 5.22 9.93
N LEU A 100 5.49 4.83 9.39
CA LEU A 100 5.02 3.45 9.41
C LEU A 100 6.01 2.52 8.71
N THR A 101 6.37 1.42 9.34
CA THR A 101 7.29 0.44 8.75
C THR A 101 6.53 -0.56 7.87
N ALA A 102 7.20 -1.10 6.85
CA ALA A 102 6.62 -2.13 5.97
C ALA A 102 6.05 -3.33 6.74
N LYS A 103 6.74 -3.79 7.80
CA LYS A 103 6.29 -4.89 8.66
C LYS A 103 4.94 -4.58 9.33
N THR A 104 4.80 -3.37 9.87
CA THR A 104 3.57 -2.94 10.57
C THR A 104 2.43 -2.72 9.59
N ALA A 105 2.71 -2.08 8.45
CA ALA A 105 1.74 -1.89 7.38
C ALA A 105 1.19 -3.24 6.88
N TYR A 106 2.07 -4.22 6.67
CA TYR A 106 1.66 -5.57 6.24
C TYR A 106 0.82 -6.29 7.30
N ALA A 107 1.16 -6.16 8.58
CA ALA A 107 0.36 -6.73 9.67
C ALA A 107 -1.07 -6.16 9.70
N TYR A 108 -1.24 -4.85 9.46
CA TYR A 108 -2.56 -4.23 9.34
C TYR A 108 -3.35 -4.77 8.14
N ILE A 109 -2.68 -4.93 6.99
CA ILE A 109 -3.31 -5.49 5.78
C ILE A 109 -3.81 -6.92 6.04
N LYS A 110 -2.99 -7.78 6.65
CA LYS A 110 -3.39 -9.18 6.94
C LYS A 110 -4.50 -9.27 7.97
N LYS A 111 -4.51 -8.41 9.01
CA LYS A 111 -5.64 -8.33 9.96
C LYS A 111 -6.94 -8.02 9.23
N ARG A 112 -6.89 -7.14 8.23
CA ARG A 112 -8.04 -6.76 7.43
C ARG A 112 -8.55 -7.89 6.52
N TRP A 113 -7.65 -8.60 5.84
CA TRP A 113 -8.05 -9.75 5.02
C TRP A 113 -8.76 -10.82 5.84
N LYS A 114 -8.35 -11.06 7.09
CA LYS A 114 -9.08 -12.00 7.96
C LYS A 114 -10.53 -11.61 8.18
N VAL A 115 -10.80 -10.32 8.38
CA VAL A 115 -12.17 -9.79 8.53
C VAL A 115 -12.96 -9.98 7.23
N GLU A 116 -12.35 -9.66 6.08
CA GLU A 116 -12.98 -9.83 4.76
C GLU A 116 -13.28 -11.31 4.45
N THR A 117 -12.39 -12.25 4.82
CA THR A 117 -12.62 -13.70 4.67
C THR A 117 -13.77 -14.18 5.56
N MET A 118 -13.81 -13.78 6.84
CA MET A 118 -14.91 -14.16 7.75
C MET A 118 -16.28 -13.70 7.23
N HIS A 119 -16.39 -12.48 6.68
CA HIS A 119 -17.63 -12.01 6.08
C HIS A 119 -18.05 -12.79 4.83
N ARG A 120 -17.11 -13.45 4.13
CA ARG A 120 -17.40 -14.29 2.97
C ARG A 120 -17.87 -15.69 3.38
N GLU A 121 -17.38 -16.22 4.50
CA GLU A 121 -17.76 -17.53 5.02
C GLU A 121 -19.12 -17.53 5.74
N LEU A 122 -19.56 -16.37 6.24
CA LEU A 122 -20.85 -16.18 6.89
C LEU A 122 -22.03 -15.97 5.90
N LYS A 123 -21.79 -16.14 4.60
CA LYS A 123 -22.77 -15.90 3.54
C LYS A 123 -23.08 -17.19 2.80
#